data_AF-A0A835I6P1-F1
#
_entry.id   AF-A0A835I6P1-F1
#
_cell.length_a   1.000
_cell.length_b   1.000
_cell.length_c   1.000
_cell.angle_alpha   90.00
_cell.angle_beta   90.00
_cell.angle_gamma   90.00
#
_symmetry.space_group_name_H-M   'P 1'
#
loop_
_entity.id
_entity.type
_entity.pdbx_description
1 polymer ?
#
loop_
_entity_poly.entity_id
_entity_poly.type
_entity_poly.pdbx_seq_one_letter_code
_entity_poly.pdbx_strand_id
1 'polypeptide(L)'
;MTKPWCVCGDFNSILSSVERYGCAPVHPRDMEDFIDCVNSTGLVDLQFTGSYFTWTNNSEASEASFLLQGVSDHTPIVLSWFDMPKSLYPFRFCNAWALHNSFHEVVNNAWEQTIGGNPILVLNVKLKRLKGVLKDWLKTNFSDIHARTEGARDILFSIQTELQS
;
A
#
# COMPACT_ATOMS: atom_id res chain seq x y z
N MET A 1 35.78 14.39 14.80
CA MET A 1 35.38 14.65 13.40
C MET A 1 34.56 15.93 13.41
N THR A 2 35.00 17.02 12.78
CA THR A 2 34.33 18.34 12.89
C THR A 2 34.26 19.05 11.53
N LYS A 3 33.71 18.35 10.53
CA LYS A 3 33.29 18.98 9.26
C LYS A 3 31.76 18.95 9.20
N PRO A 4 31.11 19.98 8.64
CA PRO A 4 29.66 19.94 8.42
C PRO A 4 29.32 18.77 7.51
N TRP A 5 28.22 18.08 7.82
CA TRP A 5 27.68 16.97 7.05
C TRP A 5 26.15 17.10 6.98
N CYS A 6 25.55 16.54 5.95
CA CYS A 6 24.10 16.43 5.80
C CYS A 6 23.72 14.97 5.49
N VAL A 7 22.47 14.62 5.79
CA VAL A 7 21.88 13.34 5.40
C VAL A 7 20.70 13.64 4.50
N CYS A 8 20.71 13.05 3.30
CA CYS A 8 19.67 13.20 2.32
C CYS A 8 19.26 11.81 1.83
N GLY A 9 17.96 11.56 1.70
CA GLY A 9 17.44 10.28 1.25
C GLY A 9 15.92 10.23 1.33
N ASP A 10 15.36 9.11 0.90
CA ASP A 10 13.95 8.78 1.11
C ASP A 10 13.82 7.95 2.40
N PHE A 11 13.32 8.58 3.45
CA PHE A 11 13.14 7.97 4.77
C PHE A 11 11.82 7.20 4.91
N ASN A 12 10.91 7.29 3.92
CA ASN A 12 9.55 6.72 4.00
C ASN A 12 8.81 7.02 5.32
N SER A 13 9.15 8.14 5.96
CA SER A 13 8.70 8.56 7.29
C SER A 13 8.46 10.07 7.27
N ILE A 14 7.54 10.54 8.12
CA ILE A 14 7.20 11.95 8.28
C ILE A 14 7.48 12.37 9.73
N LEU A 15 7.77 13.66 9.95
CA LEU A 15 7.99 14.23 11.30
C LEU A 15 6.73 14.92 11.84
N SER A 16 5.80 15.27 10.96
CA SER A 16 4.54 15.90 11.32
C SER A 16 3.38 15.35 10.49
N SER A 17 2.20 15.25 11.09
CA SER A 17 0.99 14.79 10.39
C SER A 17 0.61 15.68 9.20
N VAL A 18 1.03 16.95 9.19
CA VAL A 18 0.78 17.89 8.09
C VAL A 18 1.63 17.61 6.85
N GLU A 19 2.69 16.80 6.97
CA GLU A 19 3.54 16.38 5.84
C GLU A 19 2.90 15.27 5.01
N ARG A 20 1.68 14.84 5.36
CA ARG A 20 0.91 13.85 4.61
C ARG A 20 -0.53 14.31 4.40
N TYR A 21 -0.97 14.27 3.15
CA TYR A 21 -2.32 14.67 2.74
C TYR A 21 -3.07 13.51 2.06
N GLY A 22 -4.41 13.54 2.12
CA GLY A 22 -5.28 12.62 1.35
C GLY A 22 -5.30 11.16 1.80
N CYS A 23 -4.72 10.82 2.95
CA CYS A 23 -4.66 9.45 3.49
C CYS A 23 -5.46 9.31 4.80
N ALA A 24 -5.54 8.08 5.33
CA ALA A 24 -6.01 7.82 6.69
C ALA A 24 -5.17 8.62 7.73
N PRO A 25 -5.76 8.96 8.90
CA PRO A 25 -5.03 9.68 9.94
C PRO A 25 -3.72 8.99 10.32
N VAL A 26 -2.65 9.78 10.42
CA VAL A 26 -1.33 9.30 10.84
C VAL A 26 -1.38 8.98 12.33
N HIS A 27 -0.98 7.77 12.73
CA HIS A 27 -0.90 7.41 14.14
C HIS A 27 0.46 7.89 14.70
N PRO A 28 0.54 8.49 15.91
CA PRO A 28 1.81 8.99 16.46
C PRO A 28 2.95 7.96 16.48
N ARG A 29 2.63 6.69 16.83
CA ARG A 29 3.57 5.55 16.74
C ARG A 29 4.22 5.36 15.36
N ASP A 30 3.58 5.79 14.28
CA ASP A 30 4.15 5.67 12.92
C ASP A 30 5.33 6.63 12.71
N MET A 31 5.47 7.66 13.56
CA MET A 31 6.50 8.70 13.48
C MET A 31 7.53 8.63 14.61
N GLU A 32 7.21 7.93 15.71
CA GLU A 32 7.96 7.90 16.98
C GLU A 32 9.44 7.56 16.78
N ASP A 33 9.72 6.43 16.13
CA ASP A 33 11.10 5.97 15.88
C ASP A 33 11.93 7.00 15.09
N PHE A 34 11.31 7.67 14.12
CA PHE A 34 11.99 8.65 13.28
C PHE A 34 12.23 9.96 14.02
N ILE A 35 11.24 10.43 14.79
CA ILE A 35 11.37 11.60 15.66
C ILE A 35 12.49 11.39 16.68
N ASP A 36 12.55 10.23 17.32
CA ASP A 36 13.59 9.89 18.30
C ASP A 36 14.98 9.82 17.65
N CYS A 37 15.08 9.29 16.43
CA CYS A 37 16.32 9.28 15.66
C CYS A 37 16.82 10.71 15.36
N VAL A 38 15.95 11.59 14.87
CA VAL A 38 16.30 12.99 14.57
C VAL A 38 16.73 13.73 15.84
N ASN A 39 15.99 13.55 16.94
CA ASN A 39 16.30 14.19 18.23
C ASN A 39 17.62 13.70 18.84
N SER A 40 17.85 12.38 18.84
CA SER A 40 19.06 11.78 19.44
C SER A 40 20.34 12.08 18.66
N THR A 41 20.23 12.34 17.36
CA THR A 41 21.38 12.67 16.48
C THR A 41 21.66 14.16 16.40
N GLY A 42 20.77 15.01 16.92
CA GLY A 42 20.88 16.46 16.81
C GLY A 42 20.73 16.95 15.37
N LEU A 43 20.04 16.18 14.52
CA LEU A 43 19.74 16.58 13.16
C LEU A 43 18.73 17.72 13.17
N VAL A 44 18.89 18.64 12.22
CA VAL A 44 18.00 19.77 12.02
C VAL A 44 17.41 19.64 10.62
N ASP A 45 16.09 19.70 10.52
CA ASP A 45 15.42 19.73 9.24
C ASP A 45 15.69 21.06 8.52
N LEU A 46 16.08 20.96 7.24
CA LEU A 46 16.45 22.12 6.45
C LEU A 46 15.23 22.69 5.77
N GLN A 47 15.05 24.01 5.86
CA GLN A 47 14.02 24.69 5.09
C GLN A 47 14.29 24.52 3.59
N PHE A 48 13.23 24.28 2.83
CA PHE A 48 13.27 24.19 1.38
C PHE A 48 12.28 25.16 0.74
N THR A 49 12.48 25.45 -0.55
CA THR A 49 11.55 26.21 -1.38
C THR A 49 11.06 25.31 -2.52
N GLY A 50 9.76 25.26 -2.78
CA GLY A 50 9.18 24.46 -3.86
C GLY A 50 7.95 23.68 -3.44
N SER A 51 7.78 22.47 -3.99
CA SER A 51 6.65 21.57 -3.69
C SER A 51 6.68 21.15 -2.22
N TYR A 52 5.56 21.35 -1.51
CA TYR A 52 5.45 20.98 -0.09
C TYR A 52 5.55 19.47 0.16
N PHE A 53 5.23 18.65 -0.84
CA PHE A 53 5.29 17.19 -0.78
C PHE A 53 6.32 16.64 -1.78
N THR A 54 7.06 15.61 -1.37
CA THR A 54 8.12 14.95 -2.15
C THR A 54 7.64 13.69 -2.87
N TRP A 55 6.46 13.18 -2.53
CA TRP A 55 5.89 11.96 -3.09
C TRP A 55 4.36 12.03 -3.19
N THR A 56 3.81 11.38 -4.22
CA THR A 56 2.37 11.15 -4.38
C THR A 56 2.14 9.70 -4.80
N ASN A 57 1.05 9.10 -4.31
CA ASN A 57 0.60 7.79 -4.77
C ASN A 57 -0.10 7.86 -6.14
N ASN A 58 -0.17 9.07 -6.74
CA ASN A 58 -0.95 9.39 -7.92
C ASN A 58 -2.41 8.93 -7.80
N SER A 59 -2.98 8.71 -6.61
CA SER A 59 -4.34 8.18 -6.49
C SER A 59 -5.43 9.22 -6.67
N GLU A 60 -5.06 10.47 -6.98
CA GLU A 60 -6.00 11.53 -7.28
C GLU A 60 -6.66 11.24 -8.63
N ALA A 61 -7.77 10.51 -8.57
CA ALA A 61 -8.65 10.30 -9.71
C ALA A 61 -9.29 11.61 -10.20
N SER A 62 -9.13 12.69 -9.45
CA SER A 62 -9.59 14.02 -9.82
C SER A 62 -8.79 15.12 -9.15
N GLU A 63 -8.52 16.18 -9.89
CA GLU A 63 -7.87 17.41 -9.43
C GLU A 63 -8.87 18.58 -9.51
N ALA A 64 -8.84 19.47 -8.53
CA ALA A 64 -9.59 20.73 -8.54
C ALA A 64 -8.60 21.91 -8.63
N SER A 65 -8.55 22.58 -9.77
CA SER A 65 -7.68 23.75 -9.98
C SER A 65 -8.51 25.03 -9.84
N PHE A 66 -8.14 25.88 -8.87
CA PHE A 66 -8.72 27.21 -8.70
C PHE A 66 -7.98 28.20 -9.60
N LEU A 67 -8.68 28.80 -10.56
CA LEU A 67 -8.05 29.75 -11.48
C LEU A 67 -7.88 31.13 -10.83
N LEU A 68 -7.11 32.01 -11.46
CA LEU A 68 -6.99 33.39 -11.00
C LEU A 68 -8.35 34.11 -11.05
N GLN A 69 -8.61 34.94 -10.05
CA GLN A 69 -9.84 35.72 -9.96
C GLN A 69 -9.96 36.68 -11.15
N GLY A 70 -11.06 36.54 -11.91
CA GLY A 70 -11.35 37.35 -13.08
C GLY A 70 -12.24 38.55 -12.75
N VAL A 71 -13.09 38.95 -13.70
CA VAL A 71 -14.06 40.04 -13.53
C VAL A 71 -15.30 39.66 -12.69
N SER A 72 -15.40 38.39 -12.28
CA SER A 72 -16.43 37.93 -11.36
C SER A 72 -15.88 37.94 -9.93
N ASP A 73 -16.76 38.25 -8.99
CA ASP A 73 -16.58 38.03 -7.56
C ASP A 73 -16.47 36.54 -7.17
N HIS A 74 -16.74 35.62 -8.11
CA HIS A 74 -16.51 34.19 -7.95
C HIS A 74 -15.26 33.72 -8.70
N THR A 75 -14.48 32.85 -8.05
CA THR A 75 -13.31 32.19 -8.67
C THR A 75 -13.74 30.88 -9.35
N PRO A 76 -13.51 30.71 -10.66
CA PRO A 76 -13.85 29.48 -11.35
C PRO A 76 -12.98 28.32 -10.87
N ILE A 77 -13.63 27.17 -10.67
CA ILE A 77 -13.01 25.90 -10.28
C ILE A 77 -13.06 24.98 -11.49
N VAL A 78 -11.91 24.49 -11.92
CA VAL A 78 -11.81 23.44 -12.94
C VAL A 78 -11.64 22.11 -12.23
N LEU A 79 -12.58 21.20 -12.45
CA LEU A 79 -12.47 19.82 -12.00
C LEU A 79 -11.96 18.98 -13.18
N SER A 80 -10.82 18.32 -12.99
CA SER A 80 -10.25 17.36 -13.93
C SER A 80 -10.39 15.98 -13.35
N TRP A 81 -10.75 14.98 -14.15
CA TRP A 81 -10.80 13.57 -13.74
C TRP A 81 -9.82 12.77 -14.58
N PHE A 82 -9.04 11.91 -13.93
CA PHE A 82 -8.05 11.08 -14.58
C PHE A 82 -8.48 9.61 -14.51
N ASP A 83 -8.44 8.92 -15.66
CA ASP A 83 -8.56 7.48 -15.69
C ASP A 83 -7.33 6.87 -15.02
N MET A 84 -7.49 6.55 -13.74
CA MET A 84 -6.45 5.91 -12.98
C MET A 84 -6.18 4.53 -13.60
N PRO A 85 -4.94 4.23 -14.04
CA PRO A 85 -4.61 2.84 -14.33
C PRO A 85 -4.92 2.07 -13.06
N LYS A 86 -5.82 1.07 -13.15
CA LYS A 86 -6.20 0.23 -12.01
C LYS A 86 -4.92 -0.13 -11.28
N SER A 87 -4.70 0.48 -10.11
CA SER A 87 -3.52 0.22 -9.30
C SER A 87 -3.43 -1.30 -9.19
N LEU A 88 -2.37 -1.88 -9.75
CA LEU A 88 -2.11 -3.30 -9.62
C LEU A 88 -1.91 -3.53 -8.13
N TYR A 89 -2.97 -3.95 -7.44
CA TYR A 89 -2.95 -4.12 -6.00
C TYR A 89 -1.70 -4.91 -5.63
N PRO A 90 -0.84 -4.36 -4.74
CA PRO A 90 0.37 -5.04 -4.34
C PRO A 90 -0.03 -6.41 -3.78
N PHE A 91 0.68 -7.45 -4.20
CA PHE A 91 0.42 -8.79 -3.70
C PHE A 91 0.72 -8.79 -2.19
N ARG A 92 -0.30 -9.03 -1.38
CA ARG A 92 -0.19 -9.14 0.08
C ARG A 92 -0.29 -10.60 0.44
N PHE A 93 0.71 -11.09 1.16
CA PHE A 93 0.67 -12.42 1.76
C PHE A 93 -0.28 -12.40 2.97
N CYS A 94 -1.19 -13.37 3.07
CA CYS A 94 -2.02 -13.57 4.24
C CYS A 94 -1.49 -14.73 5.06
N ASN A 95 -1.19 -14.51 6.34
CA ASN A 95 -0.64 -15.54 7.22
C ASN A 95 -1.53 -16.78 7.33
N ALA A 96 -2.86 -16.63 7.18
CA ALA A 96 -3.79 -17.76 7.18
C ALA A 96 -3.52 -18.75 6.03
N TRP A 97 -2.87 -18.34 4.94
CA TRP A 97 -2.51 -19.24 3.86
C TRP A 97 -1.51 -20.30 4.31
N ALA A 98 -0.60 -19.97 5.23
CA ALA A 98 0.35 -20.93 5.78
C ALA A 98 -0.31 -22.05 6.59
N LEU A 99 -1.57 -21.86 7.01
CA LEU A 99 -2.36 -22.88 7.70
C LEU A 99 -3.03 -23.85 6.72
N HIS A 100 -3.03 -23.55 5.43
CA HIS A 100 -3.65 -24.44 4.43
C HIS A 100 -2.75 -25.65 4.15
N ASN A 101 -3.32 -26.85 4.18
CA ASN A 101 -2.57 -28.11 4.09
C ASN A 101 -1.68 -28.22 2.83
N SER A 102 -2.11 -27.66 1.70
CA SER A 102 -1.35 -27.66 0.44
C SER A 102 -0.38 -26.49 0.26
N PHE A 103 -0.35 -25.53 1.19
CA PHE A 103 0.47 -24.32 1.04
C PHE A 103 1.97 -24.65 0.97
N HIS A 104 2.47 -25.45 1.91
CA HIS A 104 3.88 -25.82 1.96
C HIS A 104 4.34 -26.57 0.72
N GLU A 105 3.51 -27.47 0.20
CA GLU A 105 3.80 -28.21 -1.04
C GLU A 105 3.93 -27.26 -2.24
N VAL A 106 2.98 -26.32 -2.39
CA VAL A 106 2.96 -25.34 -3.47
C VAL A 106 4.20 -24.43 -3.43
N VAL A 107 4.58 -23.97 -2.23
CA VAL A 107 5.78 -23.13 -2.04
C VAL A 107 7.04 -23.91 -2.38
N ASN A 108 7.20 -25.14 -1.85
CA ASN A 108 8.39 -25.96 -2.10
C ASN A 108 8.56 -26.27 -3.58
N ASN A 109 7.49 -26.70 -4.26
CA ASN A 109 7.50 -26.99 -5.70
C ASN A 109 7.92 -25.77 -6.54
N ALA A 110 7.53 -24.56 -6.12
CA ALA A 110 7.94 -23.33 -6.79
C ALA A 110 9.39 -22.91 -6.46
N TRP A 111 9.85 -23.21 -5.24
CA TRP A 111 11.11 -22.71 -4.68
C TRP A 111 12.34 -23.56 -5.02
N GLU A 112 12.19 -24.88 -5.13
CA GLU A 112 13.31 -25.82 -5.30
C GLU A 112 13.98 -25.78 -6.68
N GLN A 113 13.38 -25.09 -7.65
CA GLN A 113 13.97 -24.94 -8.97
C GLN A 113 15.31 -24.20 -8.91
N THR A 114 16.35 -24.81 -9.49
CA THR A 114 17.70 -24.24 -9.60
C THR A 114 17.72 -23.07 -10.58
N ILE A 115 18.24 -21.93 -10.14
CA ILE A 115 18.41 -20.72 -10.95
C ILE A 115 19.87 -20.32 -10.88
N GLY A 116 20.52 -20.18 -12.04
CA GLY A 116 21.89 -19.68 -12.13
C GLY A 116 21.93 -18.16 -12.04
N GLY A 117 23.00 -17.61 -11.43
CA GLY A 117 23.25 -16.18 -11.35
C GLY A 117 23.70 -15.74 -9.97
N ASN A 118 23.84 -14.42 -9.80
CA ASN A 118 24.17 -13.85 -8.50
C ASN A 118 23.01 -14.09 -7.50
N PRO A 119 23.30 -14.30 -6.20
CA PRO A 119 22.28 -14.51 -5.15
C PRO A 119 21.08 -13.55 -5.20
N ILE A 120 21.28 -12.26 -5.48
CA ILE A 120 20.17 -11.29 -5.52
C ILE A 120 19.24 -11.51 -6.71
N LEU A 121 19.79 -11.94 -7.84
CA LEU A 121 19.01 -12.30 -9.02
C LEU A 121 18.25 -13.59 -8.77
N VAL A 122 18.91 -14.59 -8.19
CA VAL A 122 18.29 -15.86 -7.82
C VAL A 122 17.10 -15.61 -6.89
N LEU A 123 17.28 -14.82 -5.83
CA LEU A 123 16.21 -14.46 -4.90
C LEU A 123 15.05 -13.74 -5.61
N ASN A 124 15.35 -12.72 -6.42
CA ASN A 124 14.33 -11.96 -7.14
C ASN A 124 13.50 -12.83 -8.09
N VAL A 125 14.14 -13.74 -8.82
CA VAL A 125 13.43 -14.64 -9.74
C VAL A 125 12.57 -15.63 -8.97
N LYS A 126 13.08 -16.21 -7.88
CA LYS A 126 12.29 -17.11 -7.02
C LYS A 126 11.06 -16.42 -6.44
N LEU A 127 11.21 -15.20 -5.91
CA LEU A 127 10.08 -14.42 -5.38
C LEU A 127 9.06 -14.05 -6.45
N LYS A 128 9.52 -13.61 -7.64
CA LYS A 128 8.63 -13.32 -8.78
C LYS A 128 7.83 -14.54 -9.21
N ARG A 129 8.46 -15.72 -9.27
CA ARG A 129 7.79 -16.98 -9.59
C ARG A 129 6.78 -17.36 -8.51
N LEU A 130 7.20 -17.33 -7.26
CA LEU A 130 6.35 -17.68 -6.12
C LEU A 130 5.09 -16.81 -6.08
N LYS A 131 5.21 -15.52 -6.34
CA LYS A 131 4.08 -14.59 -6.49
C LYS A 131 3.08 -15.04 -7.56
N GLY A 132 3.55 -15.55 -8.70
CA GLY A 132 2.68 -16.05 -9.77
C GLY A 132 1.92 -17.31 -9.32
N VAL A 133 2.65 -18.30 -8.83
CA VAL A 133 2.08 -19.58 -8.36
C VAL A 133 1.06 -19.34 -7.23
N LEU A 134 1.38 -18.47 -6.27
CA LEU A 134 0.45 -18.15 -5.18
C LEU A 134 -0.79 -17.41 -5.66
N LYS A 135 -0.70 -16.57 -6.69
CA LYS A 135 -1.88 -15.92 -7.27
C LYS A 135 -2.81 -16.92 -7.94
N ASP A 136 -2.26 -17.89 -8.66
CA ASP A 136 -3.08 -18.90 -9.33
C ASP A 136 -3.66 -19.88 -8.31
N TRP A 137 -2.87 -20.32 -7.33
CA TRP A 137 -3.37 -21.11 -6.19
C TRP A 137 -4.46 -20.38 -5.41
N LEU A 138 -4.32 -19.06 -5.18
CA LEU A 138 -5.34 -18.25 -4.53
C LEU A 138 -6.62 -18.21 -5.36
N LYS A 139 -6.53 -18.04 -6.68
CA LYS A 139 -7.71 -18.12 -7.55
C LYS A 139 -8.35 -19.50 -7.46
N THR A 140 -7.60 -20.60 -7.58
CA THR A 140 -8.20 -21.93 -7.57
C THR A 140 -8.85 -22.30 -6.23
N ASN A 141 -8.26 -21.91 -5.09
CA ASN A 141 -8.78 -22.30 -3.77
C ASN A 141 -9.74 -21.27 -3.17
N PHE A 142 -9.69 -20.00 -3.60
CA PHE A 142 -10.37 -18.88 -2.97
C PHE A 142 -11.07 -17.93 -3.95
N SER A 143 -11.20 -18.27 -5.24
CA SER A 143 -12.01 -17.47 -6.20
C SER A 143 -13.45 -17.30 -5.76
N ASP A 144 -13.95 -18.23 -4.95
CA ASP A 144 -15.36 -18.34 -4.60
C ASP A 144 -15.73 -17.72 -3.24
N ILE A 145 -14.84 -16.94 -2.63
CA ILE A 145 -15.12 -16.32 -1.32
C ILE A 145 -16.41 -15.49 -1.36
N HIS A 146 -16.67 -14.77 -2.44
CA HIS A 146 -17.88 -13.95 -2.56
C HIS A 146 -19.16 -14.78 -2.68
N ALA A 147 -19.20 -15.81 -3.53
CA ALA A 147 -20.40 -16.64 -3.65
C ALA A 147 -20.63 -17.50 -2.40
N ARG A 148 -19.56 -17.95 -1.74
CA ARG A 148 -19.66 -18.62 -0.43
C ARG A 148 -20.15 -17.70 0.68
N THR A 149 -19.82 -16.41 0.62
CA THR A 149 -20.32 -15.41 1.58
C THR A 149 -21.81 -15.12 1.36
N GLU A 150 -22.25 -15.05 0.11
CA GLU A 150 -23.67 -14.94 -0.24
C GLU A 150 -24.46 -16.18 0.19
N GLY A 151 -23.98 -17.39 -0.15
CA GLY A 151 -24.64 -18.62 0.28
C GLY A 151 -24.71 -18.78 1.81
N ALA A 152 -23.68 -18.34 2.54
CA ALA A 152 -23.73 -18.32 4.01
C ALA A 152 -24.75 -17.30 4.55
N ARG A 153 -24.94 -16.15 3.87
CA ARG A 153 -25.97 -15.17 4.22
C ARG A 153 -27.38 -15.72 3.97
N ASP A 154 -27.59 -16.42 2.87
CA ASP A 154 -28.88 -17.03 2.53
C ASP A 154 -29.29 -18.11 3.52
N ILE A 155 -28.32 -18.94 3.96
CA ILE A 155 -28.54 -19.94 5.01
C ILE A 155 -28.90 -19.26 6.33
N LEU A 156 -28.16 -18.22 6.72
CA LEU A 156 -28.44 -17.48 7.96
C LEU A 156 -29.81 -16.81 7.92
N PHE A 157 -30.18 -16.21 6.79
CA PHE A 157 -31.49 -15.59 6.59
C PHE A 157 -32.63 -16.62 6.69
N SER A 158 -32.43 -17.82 6.13
CA SER A 158 -33.41 -18.91 6.17
C SER A 158 -33.65 -19.41 7.60
N ILE A 159 -32.57 -19.68 8.36
CA ILE A 159 -32.64 -20.07 9.78
C ILE A 159 -33.32 -18.98 10.62
N GLN A 160 -32.99 -17.72 10.35
CA GLN A 160 -33.54 -16.60 11.11
C GLN A 160 -35.03 -16.37 10.84
N THR A 161 -35.50 -16.73 9.64
CA THR A 161 -36.93 -16.72 9.28
C THR A 161 -37.69 -17.86 9.97
N GLU A 162 -37.12 -19.07 10.03
CA GLU A 162 -37.71 -20.21 10.75
C GLU A 162 -37.81 -19.99 12.26
N LEU A 163 -36.86 -19.27 12.86
CA LEU A 163 -36.90 -18.95 14.29
C LEU A 163 -37.92 -17.86 14.65
N GLN A 164 -38.43 -17.13 13.66
CA GLN A 164 -39.42 -16.05 13.83
C GLN A 164 -40.86 -16.48 13.49
N SER A 165 -41.05 -17.73 13.04
CA SER A 165 -42.36 -18.39 12.85
C SER A 165 -42.70 -19.29 14.03
#